data_AF-Q8DNZ5-F1
#
_entry.id   AF-Q8DNZ5-F1
#
_cell.length_a   1.000
_cell.length_b   1.000
_cell.length_c   1.000
_cell.angle_alpha   90.00
_cell.angle_beta   90.00
_cell.angle_gamma   90.00
#
_symmetry.space_group_name_H-M   'P 1'
#
loop_
_entity.id
_entity.type
_entity.pdbx_description
1 polymer ?
#
loop_
_entity_poly.entity_id
_entity_poly.type
_entity_poly.pdbx_seq_one_letter_code
_entity_poly.pdbx_strand_id
1 'polypeptide(L)'
;MTEFSLDLLLKAIKLARSTYYYHLKQLDKPDKDQELKAEIQSIFIEHKGNYAYRRIYLELRNRAYLVNHKRVQGLMKVLNLQAKMRQKRK
;
A
#
# COMPACT_ATOMS: atom_id res chain seq x y z
N MET A 1 -5.09 -25.23 -10.61
CA MET A 1 -4.94 -25.65 -9.20
C MET A 1 -3.66 -26.46 -9.11
N THR A 2 -2.74 -26.13 -8.20
CA THR A 2 -1.48 -26.87 -8.07
C THR A 2 -1.75 -28.20 -7.37
N GLU A 3 -1.67 -29.31 -8.10
CA GLU A 3 -1.85 -30.69 -7.63
C GLU A 3 -0.66 -31.20 -6.77
N PHE A 4 -0.10 -30.34 -5.92
CA PHE A 4 1.05 -30.69 -5.10
C PHE A 4 0.70 -30.62 -3.62
N SER A 5 1.13 -31.64 -2.88
CA SER A 5 1.02 -31.65 -1.42
C SER A 5 1.77 -30.46 -0.82
N LEU A 6 1.12 -29.74 0.10
CA LEU A 6 1.72 -28.63 0.82
C LEU A 6 3.04 -29.06 1.51
N ASP A 7 3.09 -30.28 2.05
CA ASP A 7 4.29 -30.80 2.69
C ASP A 7 5.48 -30.90 1.70
N LEU A 8 5.21 -31.39 0.49
CA LEU A 8 6.19 -31.49 -0.58
C LEU A 8 6.70 -30.10 -1.00
N LEU A 9 5.79 -29.14 -1.15
CA LEU A 9 6.13 -27.76 -1.51
C LEU A 9 7.00 -27.12 -0.44
N LEU A 10 6.59 -27.21 0.84
CA LEU A 10 7.33 -26.65 1.98
C LEU A 10 8.73 -27.28 2.11
N LYS A 11 8.85 -28.59 1.89
CA LYS A 11 10.14 -29.29 1.89
C LYS A 11 11.04 -28.84 0.74
N ALA A 12 10.49 -28.63 -0.45
CA ALA A 12 11.24 -28.15 -1.61
C ALA A 12 11.82 -26.74 -1.41
N ILE A 13 11.04 -25.83 -0.82
CA ILE A 13 11.49 -24.46 -0.49
C ILE A 13 12.24 -24.36 0.85
N LYS A 14 12.39 -25.47 1.58
CA LYS A 14 12.98 -25.55 2.93
C LYS A 14 12.35 -24.58 3.94
N LEU A 15 11.02 -24.43 3.89
CA LEU A 15 10.26 -23.57 4.80
C LEU A 15 9.56 -24.41 5.87
N ALA A 16 9.67 -24.00 7.14
CA ALA A 16 8.94 -24.67 8.22
C ALA A 16 7.43 -24.45 8.08
N ARG A 17 6.65 -25.49 8.42
CA ARG A 17 5.18 -25.44 8.40
C ARG A 17 4.62 -24.33 9.29
N SER A 18 5.21 -24.12 10.45
CA SER A 18 4.85 -23.02 11.36
C SER A 18 5.00 -21.64 10.72
N THR A 19 6.09 -21.43 9.98
CA THR A 19 6.35 -20.18 9.24
C THR A 19 5.32 -19.95 8.15
N TYR A 20 4.96 -20.99 7.41
CA TYR A 20 3.92 -20.90 6.38
C TYR A 20 2.58 -20.44 6.98
N TYR A 21 2.07 -21.14 8.01
CA TYR A 21 0.79 -20.76 8.61
C TYR A 21 0.85 -19.42 9.37
N TYR A 22 2.03 -19.04 9.88
CA TYR A 22 2.22 -17.71 10.43
C TYR A 22 1.96 -16.64 9.36
N HIS A 23 2.60 -16.74 8.20
CA HIS A 23 2.40 -15.78 7.11
C HIS A 23 0.97 -15.83 6.55
N LEU A 24 0.39 -17.02 6.40
CA LEU A 24 -1.01 -17.17 5.98
C LEU A 24 -1.95 -16.42 6.93
N LYS A 25 -1.75 -16.58 8.25
CA LYS A 25 -2.51 -15.84 9.26
C LYS A 25 -2.26 -14.33 9.22
N GLN A 26 -1.09 -13.86 8.76
CA GLN A 26 -0.84 -12.43 8.57
C GLN A 26 -1.54 -11.89 7.32
N LEU A 27 -1.60 -12.68 6.24
CA LEU A 27 -2.29 -12.33 5.00
C LEU A 27 -3.80 -12.23 5.19
N ASP A 28 -4.38 -13.09 6.04
CA ASP A 28 -5.81 -13.04 6.38
C ASP A 28 -6.20 -11.83 7.23
N LYS A 29 -5.24 -11.05 7.75
CA LYS A 29 -5.57 -9.88 8.57
C LYS A 29 -6.12 -8.76 7.70
N PRO A 30 -7.21 -8.10 8.12
CA PRO A 30 -7.73 -6.95 7.40
C PRO A 30 -6.72 -5.80 7.41
N ASP A 31 -6.56 -5.16 6.25
CA ASP A 31 -5.72 -3.98 6.10
C ASP A 31 -6.41 -2.78 6.76
N LYS A 32 -5.93 -2.40 7.95
CA LYS A 32 -6.47 -1.26 8.70
C LYS A 32 -6.34 0.07 7.97
N ASP A 33 -5.44 0.16 7.01
CA ASP A 33 -5.21 1.36 6.20
C ASP A 33 -6.01 1.36 4.90
N GLN A 34 -6.88 0.37 4.66
CA GLN A 34 -7.60 0.22 3.39
C GLN A 34 -8.42 1.47 3.02
N GLU A 35 -9.18 2.03 3.97
CA GLU A 35 -9.96 3.26 3.73
C GLU A 35 -9.05 4.44 3.39
N LEU A 36 -8.01 4.65 4.19
CA LEU A 36 -7.07 5.76 3.99
C LEU A 36 -6.29 5.62 2.68
N LYS A 37 -5.92 4.39 2.30
CA LYS A 37 -5.28 4.08 1.02
C LYS A 37 -6.20 4.39 -0.16
N ALA A 38 -7.47 3.99 -0.06
CA ALA A 38 -8.47 4.29 -1.09
C ALA A 38 -8.66 5.80 -1.25
N GLU A 39 -8.72 6.55 -0.15
CA GLU A 39 -8.86 8.00 -0.17
C GLU A 39 -7.62 8.70 -0.77
N ILE A 40 -6.41 8.25 -0.40
CA ILE A 40 -5.15 8.72 -1.00
C ILE A 40 -5.14 8.47 -2.52
N GLN A 41 -5.57 7.29 -2.96
CA GLN A 41 -5.67 6.97 -4.41
C GLN A 41 -6.70 7.86 -5.11
N SER A 42 -7.86 8.08 -4.49
CA SER A 42 -8.92 8.94 -5.00
C SER A 42 -8.39 10.37 -5.25
N ILE A 43 -7.80 10.99 -4.23
CA ILE A 43 -7.20 12.33 -4.33
C ILE A 43 -6.10 12.37 -5.40
N PHE A 44 -5.25 11.34 -5.45
CA PHE A 44 -4.17 11.27 -6.43
C PHE A 44 -4.71 11.24 -7.87
N ILE A 45 -5.75 10.44 -8.13
CA ILE A 45 -6.40 10.34 -9.44
C ILE A 45 -7.14 11.63 -9.79
N GLU A 46 -7.90 12.19 -8.86
CA GLU A 46 -8.65 13.44 -9.02
C GLU A 46 -7.74 14.59 -9.50
N HIS A 47 -6.56 14.72 -8.89
CA HIS A 47 -5.57 15.72 -9.29
C HIS A 47 -4.60 15.22 -10.37
N LYS A 48 -4.98 14.20 -11.14
CA LYS A 48 -4.26 13.66 -12.31
C LYS A 48 -2.82 13.26 -12.02
N GLY A 49 -2.53 12.85 -10.79
CA GLY A 49 -1.20 12.49 -10.31
C GLY A 49 -0.26 13.68 -10.11
N ASN A 50 -0.75 14.92 -10.09
CA ASN A 50 0.09 16.10 -9.86
C ASN A 50 0.39 16.35 -8.37
N TYR A 51 -0.38 15.72 -7.48
CA TYR A 51 -0.26 15.94 -6.05
C TYR A 51 0.72 14.94 -5.44
N ALA A 52 1.79 15.47 -4.85
CA ALA A 52 2.68 14.71 -4.00
C ALA A 52 2.10 14.60 -2.58
N TYR A 53 2.76 13.79 -1.73
CA TYR A 53 2.28 13.48 -0.38
C TYR A 53 1.91 14.69 0.47
N ARG A 54 2.61 15.82 0.32
CA ARG A 54 2.29 17.06 1.07
C ARG A 54 0.93 17.63 0.67
N ARG A 55 0.61 17.65 -0.63
CA ARG A 55 -0.68 18.14 -1.13
C ARG A 55 -1.79 17.16 -0.79
N ILE A 56 -1.56 15.85 -0.94
CA ILE A 56 -2.52 14.84 -0.52
C ILE A 56 -2.81 14.93 0.98
N TYR A 57 -1.78 15.13 1.81
CA TYR A 57 -1.97 15.35 3.25
C TYR A 57 -2.85 16.57 3.55
N LEU A 58 -2.67 17.69 2.84
CA LEU A 58 -3.51 18.88 3.02
C LEU A 58 -4.96 18.59 2.60
N GLU A 59 -5.18 17.91 1.48
CA GLU A 59 -6.53 17.52 1.06
C GLU A 59 -7.19 16.57 2.06
N LEU A 60 -6.45 15.60 2.59
CA LEU A 60 -6.95 14.72 3.65
C LEU A 60 -7.36 15.52 4.90
N ARG A 61 -6.59 16.53 5.28
CA ARG A 61 -6.95 17.42 6.40
C ARG A 61 -8.22 18.23 6.10
N ASN A 62 -8.39 18.69 4.86
CA ASN A 62 -9.61 19.37 4.41
C ASN A 62 -10.83 18.43 4.47
N ARG A 63 -10.63 17.14 4.18
CA ARG A 63 -11.64 16.07 4.30
C ARG A 63 -11.80 15.53 5.73
N ALA A 64 -11.33 16.27 6.74
CA ALA A 64 -11.40 15.94 8.17
C ALA A 64 -10.62 14.68 8.62
N TYR A 65 -9.68 14.16 7.84
CA TYR A 65 -8.80 13.08 8.29
C TYR A 65 -7.70 13.59 9.23
N LEU A 66 -7.60 12.98 10.41
CA LEU A 66 -6.55 13.23 11.41
C LEU A 66 -5.38 12.25 11.23
N VAL A 67 -4.59 12.44 10.18
CA VAL A 67 -3.44 11.58 9.87
C VAL A 67 -2.14 12.36 9.89
N ASN A 68 -1.02 11.74 10.25
CA ASN A 68 0.29 12.38 10.17
C ASN A 68 0.77 12.40 8.70
N HIS A 69 1.38 13.49 8.24
CA HIS A 69 1.97 13.60 6.91
C HIS A 69 2.99 12.48 6.60
N LYS A 70 3.74 12.01 7.61
CA LYS A 70 4.66 10.86 7.46
C LYS A 70 3.91 9.56 7.13
N ARG A 71 2.72 9.38 7.71
CA ARG A 71 1.86 8.21 7.43
C ARG A 71 1.38 8.26 5.97
N VAL A 72 0.90 9.42 5.51
CA VAL A 72 0.50 9.63 4.11
C VAL A 72 1.66 9.32 3.15
N GLN A 73 2.87 9.83 3.47
CA GLN A 73 4.05 9.54 2.66
C GLN A 73 4.39 8.05 2.61
N GLY A 74 4.32 7.34 3.74
CA GLY A 74 4.54 5.90 3.81
C GLY A 74 3.51 5.12 3.00
N LEU A 75 2.22 5.46 3.11
CA LEU A 75 1.15 4.82 2.36
C LEU A 75 1.27 5.06 0.85
N MET A 76 1.64 6.27 0.42
CA MET A 76 1.92 6.52 -1.00
C MET A 76 3.05 5.63 -1.54
N LYS A 77 4.09 5.35 -0.74
CA LYS A 77 5.16 4.42 -1.14
C LYS A 77 4.64 2.99 -1.25
N VAL A 78 3.86 2.52 -0.28
CA VAL A 78 3.24 1.17 -0.33
C VAL A 78 2.34 1.01 -1.56
N LEU A 79 1.64 2.08 -1.95
CA LEU A 79 0.78 2.13 -3.12
C LEU A 79 1.53 2.42 -4.43
N ASN A 80 2.86 2.58 -4.40
CA ASN A 80 3.69 2.98 -5.55
C ASN A 80 3.21 4.25 -6.26
N LEU A 81 2.64 5.21 -5.52
CA LEU A 81 2.16 6.48 -6.06
C LEU A 81 3.27 7.53 -6.06
N GLN A 82 3.55 8.09 -7.24
CA GLN A 82 4.54 9.15 -7.42
C GLN A 82 3.95 10.32 -8.21
N ALA A 83 4.16 11.54 -7.71
CA ALA A 83 3.66 12.73 -8.38
C ALA A 83 4.42 13.00 -9.69
N LYS A 84 3.70 13.50 -10.70
CA LYS A 84 4.29 13.94 -11.97
C LYS A 84 5.27 15.08 -11.74
N MET A 85 6.50 14.89 -12.19
CA MET A 85 7.52 15.94 -12.18
C MET A 85 7.32 16.86 -13.39
N ARG A 86 7.28 18.17 -13.14
CA ARG A 86 7.24 19.16 -14.22
C ARG A 86 8.56 19.12 -14.99
N GLN A 87 8.48 18.87 -16.29
CA GLN A 87 9.64 18.95 -17.18
C GLN A 87 10.13 20.40 -17.23
N LYS A 88 11.45 20.60 -17.07
CA LYS A 88 12.07 21.92 -17.23
C LYS A 88 11.92 22.34 -18.70
N ARG A 89 11.42 23.54 -18.95
CA ARG A 89 11.39 24.11 -20.31
C ARG A 89 12.83 24.45 -20.71
N LYS A 90 13.24 24.05 -21.91
CA LYS A 90 14.52 24.43 -22.52
C LYS A 90 14.58 25.94 -22.70
#